data_AF-A0A1A8BEP1-F1
#
_entry.id   AF-A0A1A8BEP1-F1
#
_cell.length_a   1.000
_cell.length_b   1.000
_cell.length_c   1.000
_cell.angle_alpha   90.00
_cell.angle_beta   90.00
_cell.angle_gamma   90.00
#
_symmetry.space_group_name_H-M   'P 1'
#
loop_
_entity.id
_entity.type
_entity.pdbx_description
1 polymer ?
#
loop_
_entity_poly.entity_id
_entity_poly.type
_entity_poly.pdbx_seq_one_letter_code
_entity_poly.pdbx_strand_id
1 'polypeptide(L)'
;LVARWSSSSYQLVDVGDGCDLSPSVAGSVAWVSEVNCSFFNKVQNMAQSNAAGVLVYSLPGNPIQDMNCVGDECNYPLNIPAAMVHEEVWVTLALRSGQLVNVSFQTTPSPNFFIGIDQQGALAEMGWFLYPAFNFINWQAQWFEFVAGLKTKLQSPAKVVSVFDKTTMQGEKGAVATVDLPLDLWDFDTLQLDLSLSCPSRRDSSCAQWDHTVQLFLCCDELSSFCNTELGRWITAFRRGIGRWLTDVSPLLPLLNRNRCTFTLKTVPWAMPWIASLSLRFSISNQTDVDGARKLHPFRVMPLFSGGTFDKSYNKRYWPTKLPIPKSSKKVELYAVITGHGSDENGCGEFCVTSHHFLINSIYNNTLTFDSAGTALGCTMRVKDGAVPNEHGTWLYGRGGWCDGLQVDPWRVDITKQLDLSESESNTVVYFGLFDGVDPDPAQQPGYIIMSSFLIFYK
;
A
#
# COMPACT_ATOMS: atom_id res chain seq x y z
N LEU A 1 -9.87 -18.63 -6.46
CA LEU A 1 -10.32 -20.04 -6.64
C LEU A 1 -11.17 -20.46 -5.44
N VAL A 2 -12.43 -20.81 -5.68
CA VAL A 2 -13.37 -21.24 -4.62
C VAL A 2 -13.36 -22.77 -4.44
N ALA A 3 -12.96 -23.51 -5.47
CA ALA A 3 -12.93 -24.96 -5.48
C ALA A 3 -11.57 -25.54 -5.07
N ARG A 4 -11.60 -26.73 -4.45
CA ARG A 4 -10.42 -27.47 -4.00
C ARG A 4 -10.38 -28.83 -4.68
N TRP A 5 -9.18 -29.32 -4.96
CA TRP A 5 -8.97 -30.70 -5.38
C TRP A 5 -9.46 -31.66 -4.29
N SER A 6 -10.22 -32.69 -4.66
CA SER A 6 -10.54 -33.78 -3.74
C SER A 6 -9.38 -34.79 -3.69
N SER A 7 -9.35 -35.64 -2.67
CA SER A 7 -8.39 -36.74 -2.57
C SER A 7 -8.70 -37.92 -3.51
N SER A 8 -9.72 -37.80 -4.36
CA SER A 8 -10.10 -38.84 -5.32
C SER A 8 -9.10 -38.90 -6.48
N SER A 9 -9.03 -40.06 -7.13
CA SER A 9 -8.32 -40.19 -8.40
C SER A 9 -9.23 -39.79 -9.56
N TYR A 10 -8.69 -39.05 -10.51
CA TYR A 10 -9.37 -38.58 -11.71
C TYR A 10 -8.64 -39.07 -12.96
N GLN A 11 -9.38 -39.35 -14.02
CA GLN A 11 -8.78 -39.57 -15.33
C GLN A 11 -8.24 -38.23 -15.87
N LEU A 12 -7.05 -38.26 -16.43
CA LEU A 12 -6.42 -37.12 -17.10
C LEU A 12 -6.71 -37.23 -18.61
N VAL A 13 -7.11 -36.12 -19.23
CA VAL A 13 -7.45 -36.06 -20.66
C VAL A 13 -6.69 -34.91 -21.31
N ASP A 14 -5.88 -35.22 -22.32
CA ASP A 14 -5.22 -34.21 -23.15
C ASP A 14 -6.25 -33.51 -24.05
N VAL A 15 -6.35 -32.20 -23.90
CA VAL A 15 -7.25 -31.33 -24.66
C VAL A 15 -6.49 -30.20 -25.37
N GLY A 16 -5.18 -30.37 -25.57
CA GLY A 16 -4.35 -29.43 -26.33
C GLY A 16 -4.08 -28.14 -25.57
N ASP A 17 -4.50 -27.00 -26.11
CA ASP A 17 -4.31 -25.69 -25.47
C ASP A 17 -5.47 -25.26 -24.56
N GLY A 18 -6.62 -25.94 -24.60
CA GLY A 18 -7.79 -25.58 -23.81
C GLY A 18 -8.41 -24.22 -24.16
N CYS A 19 -8.08 -23.64 -25.31
CA CYS A 19 -8.62 -22.35 -25.75
C CYS A 19 -10.04 -22.44 -26.31
N ASP A 20 -10.52 -23.65 -26.59
CA ASP A 20 -11.88 -23.96 -27.00
C ASP A 20 -12.57 -24.93 -26.02
N LEU A 21 -13.89 -25.02 -26.12
CA LEU A 21 -14.69 -26.01 -25.38
C LEU A 21 -14.34 -27.44 -25.85
N SER A 22 -14.21 -28.36 -24.90
CA SER A 22 -13.85 -29.75 -25.16
C SER A 22 -14.77 -30.72 -24.41
N PRO A 23 -15.86 -31.19 -25.03
CA PRO A 23 -16.82 -32.09 -24.36
C PRO A 23 -16.21 -33.42 -23.87
N SER A 24 -15.06 -33.83 -24.41
CA SER A 24 -14.38 -35.08 -24.04
C SER A 24 -13.82 -35.07 -22.61
N VAL A 25 -13.69 -33.89 -21.98
CA VAL A 25 -13.11 -33.74 -20.65
C VAL A 25 -14.13 -33.85 -19.51
N ALA A 26 -15.42 -34.00 -19.82
CA ALA A 26 -16.48 -33.99 -18.82
C ALA A 26 -16.23 -35.03 -17.71
N GLY A 27 -16.20 -34.56 -16.45
CA GLY A 27 -15.91 -35.38 -15.27
C GLY A 27 -14.44 -35.77 -15.08
N SER A 28 -13.55 -35.38 -15.99
CA SER A 28 -12.11 -35.66 -15.99
C SER A 28 -11.28 -34.41 -15.70
N VAL A 29 -9.99 -34.57 -15.45
CA VAL A 29 -9.05 -33.44 -15.32
C VAL A 29 -8.47 -33.13 -16.70
N ALA A 30 -8.56 -31.86 -17.09
CA ALA A 30 -7.99 -31.36 -18.34
C ALA A 30 -6.47 -31.25 -18.23
N TRP A 31 -5.72 -31.84 -19.16
CA TRP A 31 -4.31 -31.61 -19.39
C TRP A 31 -4.16 -30.61 -20.53
N VAL A 32 -3.70 -29.40 -20.23
CA VAL A 32 -3.63 -28.28 -21.19
C VAL A 32 -2.24 -27.66 -21.23
N SER A 33 -1.77 -27.28 -22.41
CA SER A 33 -0.53 -26.52 -22.58
C SER A 33 -0.68 -25.08 -22.11
N GLU A 34 0.43 -24.42 -21.74
CA GLU A 34 0.41 -23.01 -21.29
C GLU A 34 0.21 -21.95 -22.41
N VAL A 35 0.15 -22.33 -23.70
CA VAL A 35 0.22 -21.38 -24.84
C VAL A 35 -1.15 -20.97 -25.42
N ASN A 36 -1.16 -20.03 -26.37
CA ASN A 36 -2.29 -19.60 -27.23
C ASN A 36 -3.38 -18.70 -26.60
N CYS A 37 -3.78 -18.90 -25.34
CA CYS A 37 -4.77 -18.05 -24.66
C CYS A 37 -4.44 -17.87 -23.17
N SER A 38 -5.13 -16.94 -22.50
CA SER A 38 -4.95 -16.68 -21.07
C SER A 38 -5.26 -17.90 -20.21
N PHE A 39 -4.63 -17.98 -19.02
CA PHE A 39 -4.92 -19.05 -18.07
C PHE A 39 -6.39 -19.05 -17.63
N PHE A 40 -6.99 -17.86 -17.49
CA PHE A 40 -8.41 -17.73 -17.19
C PHE A 40 -9.27 -18.41 -18.26
N ASN A 41 -9.05 -18.11 -19.54
CA ASN A 41 -9.84 -18.70 -20.62
C ASN A 41 -9.70 -20.22 -20.67
N LYS A 42 -8.48 -20.75 -20.47
CA LYS A 42 -8.26 -22.20 -20.36
C LYS A 42 -9.15 -22.82 -19.28
N VAL A 43 -9.10 -22.26 -18.07
CA VAL A 43 -9.87 -22.80 -16.94
C VAL A 43 -11.37 -22.59 -17.13
N GLN A 44 -11.78 -21.44 -17.66
CA GLN A 44 -13.18 -21.09 -17.89
C GLN A 44 -13.83 -21.99 -18.95
N ASN A 45 -13.12 -22.29 -20.05
CA ASN A 45 -13.60 -23.18 -21.10
C ASN A 45 -13.70 -24.62 -20.60
N MET A 46 -12.71 -25.09 -19.83
CA MET A 46 -12.77 -26.43 -19.25
C MET A 46 -13.88 -26.53 -18.20
N ALA A 47 -14.14 -25.48 -17.43
CA ALA A 47 -15.29 -25.41 -16.53
C ALA A 47 -16.62 -25.50 -17.29
N GLN A 48 -16.77 -24.77 -18.40
CA GLN A 48 -17.95 -24.86 -19.27
C GLN A 48 -18.07 -26.22 -19.95
N SER A 49 -16.96 -26.94 -20.11
CA SER A 49 -16.91 -28.31 -20.63
C SER A 49 -17.15 -29.38 -19.55
N ASN A 50 -17.59 -28.99 -18.34
CA ASN A 50 -17.82 -29.87 -17.19
C ASN A 50 -16.58 -30.65 -16.73
N ALA A 51 -15.36 -30.09 -16.89
CA ALA A 51 -14.16 -30.67 -16.33
C ALA A 51 -14.22 -30.73 -14.79
N ALA A 52 -13.61 -31.76 -14.20
CA ALA A 52 -13.42 -31.84 -12.75
C ALA A 52 -12.34 -30.87 -12.23
N GLY A 53 -11.44 -30.43 -13.11
CA GLY A 53 -10.40 -29.45 -12.84
C GLY A 53 -9.40 -29.35 -14.00
N VAL A 54 -8.40 -28.46 -13.88
CA VAL A 54 -7.42 -28.21 -14.93
C VAL A 54 -5.99 -28.31 -14.42
N LEU A 55 -5.14 -29.02 -15.15
CA LEU A 55 -3.69 -29.02 -15.01
C LEU A 55 -3.08 -28.37 -16.25
N VAL A 56 -2.55 -27.16 -16.06
CA VAL A 56 -1.78 -26.47 -17.09
C VAL A 56 -0.33 -26.92 -16.97
N TYR A 57 0.29 -27.37 -18.05
CA TYR A 57 1.71 -27.75 -18.02
C TYR A 57 2.61 -26.66 -18.61
N SER A 58 3.70 -26.35 -17.92
CA SER A 58 4.76 -25.47 -18.40
C SER A 58 5.58 -26.18 -19.47
N LEU A 59 5.89 -25.51 -20.58
CA LEU A 59 6.75 -26.08 -21.61
C LEU A 59 8.17 -26.34 -21.08
N PRO A 60 8.94 -27.24 -21.73
CA PRO A 60 10.28 -27.57 -21.28
C PRO A 60 11.18 -26.34 -21.22
N GLY A 61 11.77 -26.09 -20.05
CA GLY A 61 12.62 -24.92 -19.80
C GLY A 61 11.90 -23.70 -19.23
N ASN A 62 10.55 -23.69 -19.25
CA ASN A 62 9.78 -22.62 -18.61
C ASN A 62 9.53 -22.94 -17.12
N PRO A 63 9.63 -21.94 -16.23
CA PRO A 63 9.24 -22.12 -14.84
C PRO A 63 7.72 -22.26 -14.72
N ILE A 64 7.24 -22.89 -13.63
CA ILE A 64 5.84 -22.75 -13.23
C ILE A 64 5.59 -21.26 -12.90
N GLN A 65 4.46 -20.76 -13.35
CA GLN A 65 4.05 -19.37 -13.20
C GLN A 65 2.74 -19.31 -12.43
N ASP A 66 2.47 -18.17 -11.79
CA ASP A 66 1.13 -17.90 -11.27
C ASP A 66 0.16 -17.80 -12.45
N MET A 67 -0.88 -18.62 -12.42
CA MET A 67 -1.95 -18.61 -13.42
C MET A 67 -2.86 -17.41 -13.19
N ASN A 68 -2.41 -16.25 -13.66
CA ASN A 68 -3.10 -14.99 -13.46
C ASN A 68 -4.16 -14.74 -14.54
N CYS A 69 -5.09 -13.85 -14.22
CA CYS A 69 -6.10 -13.30 -15.13
C CYS A 69 -5.55 -12.09 -15.89
N VAL A 70 -6.16 -11.76 -17.03
CA VAL A 70 -5.82 -10.59 -17.86
C VAL A 70 -7.03 -9.67 -17.99
N GLY A 71 -6.90 -8.42 -17.56
CA GLY A 71 -7.98 -7.42 -17.66
C GLY A 71 -9.26 -7.87 -16.95
N ASP A 72 -10.40 -7.77 -17.63
CA ASP A 72 -11.72 -8.07 -17.08
C ASP A 72 -11.89 -9.52 -16.59
N GLU A 73 -11.05 -10.45 -17.05
CA GLU A 73 -11.01 -11.83 -16.56
C GLU A 73 -10.89 -11.91 -15.03
N CYS A 74 -10.19 -10.94 -14.42
CA CYS A 74 -9.96 -10.89 -12.98
C CYS A 74 -11.21 -10.66 -12.15
N ASN A 75 -12.30 -10.20 -12.78
CA ASN A 75 -13.57 -9.92 -12.11
C ASN A 75 -14.49 -11.15 -12.02
N TYR A 76 -14.12 -12.26 -12.69
CA TYR A 76 -14.95 -13.45 -12.77
C TYR A 76 -14.38 -14.59 -11.93
N PRO A 77 -15.16 -15.19 -11.02
CA PRO A 77 -14.70 -16.32 -10.23
C PRO A 77 -14.67 -17.60 -11.08
N LEU A 78 -13.53 -18.31 -11.00
CA LEU A 78 -13.41 -19.67 -11.53
C LEU A 78 -13.86 -20.70 -10.49
N ASN A 79 -14.75 -21.60 -10.91
CA ASN A 79 -15.47 -22.53 -10.04
C ASN A 79 -14.94 -23.97 -10.05
N ILE A 80 -13.87 -24.25 -10.80
CA ILE A 80 -13.17 -25.54 -10.77
C ILE A 80 -11.74 -25.34 -10.25
N PRO A 81 -11.14 -26.33 -9.60
CA PRO A 81 -9.76 -26.23 -9.18
C PRO A 81 -8.83 -26.25 -10.40
N ALA A 82 -7.77 -25.46 -10.35
CA ALA A 82 -6.74 -25.41 -11.38
C ALA A 82 -5.36 -25.33 -10.73
N ALA A 83 -4.37 -25.99 -11.34
CA ALA A 83 -2.98 -25.85 -10.96
C ALA A 83 -2.08 -25.88 -12.20
N MET A 84 -0.90 -25.25 -12.08
CA MET A 84 0.16 -25.39 -13.06
C MET A 84 1.21 -26.39 -12.57
N VAL A 85 1.71 -27.22 -13.46
CA VAL A 85 2.74 -28.24 -13.20
C VAL A 85 3.82 -28.17 -14.27
N HIS A 86 4.98 -28.79 -14.01
CA HIS A 86 5.95 -29.01 -15.06
C HIS A 86 5.45 -30.07 -16.06
N GLU A 87 5.82 -29.93 -17.33
CA GLU A 87 5.56 -30.98 -18.31
C GLU A 87 6.33 -32.25 -17.94
N GLU A 88 5.59 -33.31 -17.63
CA GLU A 88 6.13 -34.65 -17.47
C GLU A 88 6.02 -35.37 -18.82
N VAL A 89 7.16 -35.53 -19.50
CA VAL A 89 7.22 -36.12 -20.87
C VAL A 89 6.47 -37.46 -20.96
N TRP A 90 6.56 -38.29 -19.92
CA TRP A 90 5.89 -39.59 -19.87
C TRP A 90 4.36 -39.47 -19.79
N VAL A 91 3.83 -38.45 -19.14
CA VAL A 91 2.38 -38.18 -19.10
C VAL A 91 1.90 -37.80 -20.49
N THR A 92 2.57 -36.86 -21.16
CA THR A 92 2.24 -36.45 -22.53
C THR A 92 2.31 -37.64 -23.51
N LEU A 93 3.33 -38.48 -23.42
CA LEU A 93 3.46 -39.68 -24.26
C LEU A 93 2.37 -40.72 -23.99
N ALA A 94 2.02 -40.96 -22.73
CA ALA A 94 0.96 -41.88 -22.35
C ALA A 94 -0.41 -41.42 -22.88
N LEU A 95 -0.74 -40.14 -22.69
CA LEU A 95 -1.98 -39.56 -23.20
C LEU A 95 -2.06 -39.63 -24.73
N ARG A 96 -0.99 -39.26 -25.45
CA ARG A 96 -0.94 -39.32 -26.93
C ARG A 96 -1.01 -40.72 -27.50
N SER A 97 -0.56 -41.73 -26.75
CA SER A 97 -0.66 -43.14 -27.13
C SER A 97 -2.00 -43.78 -26.74
N GLY A 98 -2.94 -43.00 -26.19
CA GLY A 98 -4.26 -43.47 -25.77
C GLY A 98 -4.25 -44.30 -24.48
N GLN A 99 -3.17 -44.24 -23.70
CA GLN A 99 -3.11 -44.90 -22.40
C GLN A 99 -3.93 -44.11 -21.37
N LEU A 100 -4.55 -44.84 -20.44
CA LEU A 100 -5.25 -44.24 -19.31
C LEU A 100 -4.23 -43.71 -18.31
N VAL A 101 -4.25 -42.39 -18.11
CA VAL A 101 -3.46 -41.71 -17.07
C VAL A 101 -4.43 -41.22 -16.00
N ASN A 102 -4.12 -41.54 -14.75
CA ASN A 102 -4.88 -41.07 -13.60
C ASN A 102 -4.03 -40.10 -12.79
N VAL A 103 -4.66 -39.04 -12.28
CA VAL A 103 -4.07 -38.09 -11.35
C VAL A 103 -4.79 -38.18 -10.00
N SER A 104 -4.06 -37.95 -8.91
CA SER A 104 -4.63 -37.84 -7.56
C SER A 104 -3.93 -36.70 -6.84
N PHE A 105 -4.67 -36.06 -5.93
CA PHE A 105 -4.18 -34.91 -5.19
C PHE A 105 -4.12 -35.25 -3.71
N GLN A 106 -3.05 -34.80 -3.06
CA GLN A 106 -2.89 -34.94 -1.61
C GLN A 106 -2.44 -33.62 -1.02
N THR A 107 -2.82 -33.39 0.24
CA THR A 107 -2.23 -32.32 1.03
C THR A 107 -0.90 -32.82 1.59
N THR A 108 0.20 -32.30 1.06
CA THR A 108 1.54 -32.59 1.59
C THR A 108 1.87 -31.59 2.69
N PRO A 109 2.12 -32.03 3.94
CA PRO A 109 2.63 -31.14 4.99
C PRO A 109 3.98 -30.56 4.56
N SER A 110 4.13 -29.24 4.67
CA SER A 110 5.41 -28.56 4.47
C SER A 110 5.90 -27.95 5.78
N PRO A 111 7.22 -27.82 5.99
CA PRO A 111 7.74 -26.99 7.06
C PRO A 111 7.20 -25.56 6.92
N ASN A 112 6.45 -25.10 7.92
CA ASN A 112 5.86 -23.76 7.94
C ASN A 112 6.21 -22.97 9.22
N PHE A 113 7.20 -23.44 9.98
CA PHE A 113 7.68 -22.76 11.17
C PHE A 113 9.14 -22.38 10.97
N PHE A 114 9.38 -21.08 10.91
CA PHE A 114 10.71 -20.51 10.68
C PHE A 114 11.02 -19.51 11.79
N ILE A 115 12.30 -19.46 12.18
CA ILE A 115 12.83 -18.45 13.10
C ILE A 115 13.93 -17.70 12.36
N GLY A 116 13.93 -16.38 12.47
CA GLY A 116 14.98 -15.52 11.94
C GLY A 116 15.99 -15.16 13.01
N ILE A 117 17.20 -14.82 12.56
CA ILE A 117 18.19 -14.13 13.39
C ILE A 117 18.43 -12.79 12.70
N ASP A 118 18.13 -11.69 13.39
CA ASP A 118 18.34 -10.36 12.84
C ASP A 118 19.84 -9.99 12.78
N GLN A 119 20.16 -8.84 12.19
CA GLN A 119 21.55 -8.38 12.08
C GLN A 119 22.26 -8.13 13.42
N GLN A 120 21.52 -8.06 14.53
CA GLN A 120 22.08 -7.91 15.87
C GLN A 120 22.26 -9.27 16.57
N GLY A 121 21.98 -10.38 15.89
CA GLY A 121 22.03 -11.72 16.46
C GLY A 121 20.83 -12.07 17.34
N ALA A 122 19.77 -11.25 17.32
CA ALA A 122 18.57 -11.50 18.11
C ALA A 122 17.60 -12.42 17.36
N LEU A 123 16.92 -13.29 18.11
CA LEU A 123 15.83 -14.09 17.56
C LEU A 123 14.68 -13.18 17.12
N ALA A 124 14.17 -13.43 15.92
CA ALA A 124 13.06 -12.71 15.33
C ALA A 124 12.02 -13.69 14.79
N GLU A 125 10.75 -13.33 14.92
CA GLU A 125 9.67 -14.07 14.29
C GLU A 125 9.67 -13.85 12.77
N MET A 126 9.30 -14.89 12.03
CA MET A 126 9.18 -14.84 10.57
C MET A 126 7.72 -14.62 10.12
N GLY A 127 6.78 -14.65 11.08
CA GLY A 127 5.32 -14.64 10.92
C GLY A 127 4.78 -15.72 9.99
N TRP A 128 3.85 -15.38 9.10
CA TRP A 128 3.02 -16.34 8.38
C TRP A 128 3.33 -16.39 6.89
N PHE A 129 3.70 -17.56 6.39
CA PHE A 129 3.89 -17.76 4.95
C PHE A 129 2.55 -18.17 4.35
N LEU A 130 2.02 -17.37 3.42
CA LEU A 130 0.73 -17.66 2.77
C LEU A 130 0.79 -18.97 1.97
N TYR A 131 1.97 -19.32 1.48
CA TYR A 131 2.28 -20.56 0.78
C TYR A 131 3.78 -20.89 0.93
N PRO A 132 4.19 -22.16 0.79
CA PRO A 132 5.57 -22.60 1.06
C PRO A 132 6.53 -22.18 -0.05
N ALA A 133 6.90 -20.90 -0.09
CA ALA A 133 7.88 -20.34 -1.02
C ALA A 133 9.07 -19.72 -0.29
N PHE A 134 10.27 -19.87 -0.88
CA PHE A 134 11.49 -19.27 -0.33
C PHE A 134 11.46 -17.72 -0.38
N ASN A 135 10.60 -17.14 -1.20
CA ASN A 135 10.43 -15.68 -1.31
C ASN A 135 10.08 -15.03 0.03
N PHE A 136 9.26 -15.68 0.89
CA PHE A 136 8.93 -15.17 2.22
C PHE A 136 10.14 -15.05 3.15
N ILE A 137 11.15 -15.92 2.97
CA ILE A 137 12.43 -15.83 3.69
C ILE A 137 13.23 -14.64 3.15
N ASN A 138 13.28 -14.46 1.83
CA ASN A 138 14.00 -13.36 1.19
C ASN A 138 13.43 -11.99 1.60
N TRP A 139 12.10 -11.81 1.57
CA TRP A 139 11.47 -10.58 2.02
C TRP A 139 11.73 -10.31 3.51
N GLN A 140 11.68 -11.34 4.36
CA GLN A 140 12.03 -11.18 5.77
C GLN A 140 13.50 -10.77 5.99
N ALA A 141 14.43 -11.24 5.16
CA ALA A 141 15.82 -10.81 5.20
C ALA A 141 15.98 -9.33 4.77
N GLN A 142 15.30 -8.91 3.70
CA GLN A 142 15.25 -7.50 3.27
C GLN A 142 14.66 -6.59 4.35
N TRP A 143 13.65 -7.07 5.07
CA TRP A 143 13.09 -6.36 6.21
C TRP A 143 14.11 -6.13 7.32
N PHE A 144 14.99 -7.11 7.61
CA PHE A 144 16.03 -6.92 8.61
C PHE A 144 17.05 -5.83 8.23
N GLU A 145 17.36 -5.67 6.94
CA GLU A 145 18.15 -4.54 6.45
C GLU A 145 17.44 -3.20 6.74
N PHE A 146 16.14 -3.11 6.43
CA PHE A 146 15.33 -1.93 6.76
C PHE A 146 15.37 -1.62 8.26
N VAL A 147 15.11 -2.62 9.11
CA VAL A 147 15.09 -2.47 10.57
C VAL A 147 16.46 -2.01 11.10
N ALA A 148 17.56 -2.55 10.57
CA ALA A 148 18.90 -2.12 10.95
C ALA A 148 19.17 -0.67 10.54
N GLY A 149 18.81 -0.29 9.31
CA GLY A 149 18.89 1.09 8.84
C GLY A 149 18.04 2.05 9.68
N LEU A 150 16.84 1.64 10.06
CA LEU A 150 15.96 2.40 10.95
C LEU A 150 16.57 2.57 12.35
N LYS A 151 17.13 1.50 12.95
CA LYS A 151 17.84 1.59 14.24
C LYS A 151 18.98 2.62 14.17
N THR A 152 19.76 2.63 13.10
CA THR A 152 20.82 3.64 12.88
C THR A 152 20.24 5.05 12.77
N LYS A 153 19.17 5.26 12.00
CA LYS A 153 18.50 6.57 11.90
C LYS A 153 17.97 7.07 13.26
N LEU A 154 17.46 6.16 14.09
CA LEU A 154 16.93 6.49 15.42
C LEU A 154 18.02 6.82 16.45
N GLN A 155 19.27 6.45 16.20
CA GLN A 155 20.43 6.84 17.02
C GLN A 155 20.91 8.27 16.71
N SER A 156 20.52 8.84 15.56
CA SER A 156 20.87 10.21 15.21
C SER A 156 20.38 11.21 16.27
N PRO A 157 21.20 12.20 16.65
CA PRO A 157 20.83 13.21 17.65
C PRO A 157 19.54 13.94 17.26
N ALA A 158 18.56 13.92 18.15
CA ALA A 158 17.31 14.64 18.01
C ALA A 158 16.76 15.01 19.40
N LYS A 159 16.05 16.12 19.49
CA LYS A 159 15.17 16.41 20.61
C LYS A 159 13.91 15.57 20.45
N VAL A 160 13.71 14.61 21.36
CA VAL A 160 12.59 13.66 21.30
C VAL A 160 11.50 14.08 22.29
N VAL A 161 10.27 14.16 21.83
CA VAL A 161 9.06 14.38 22.65
C VAL A 161 8.17 13.15 22.52
N SER A 162 8.01 12.41 23.61
CA SER A 162 7.11 11.24 23.65
C SER A 162 5.66 11.70 23.68
N VAL A 163 4.86 11.24 22.72
CA VAL A 163 3.42 11.53 22.62
C VAL A 163 2.61 10.37 23.16
N PHE A 164 2.90 9.16 22.69
CA PHE A 164 2.28 7.92 23.16
C PHE A 164 3.38 6.96 23.58
N ASP A 165 3.25 6.39 24.77
CA ASP A 165 4.07 5.26 25.23
C ASP A 165 3.14 4.08 25.48
N LYS A 166 3.24 3.06 24.61
CA LYS A 166 2.44 1.82 24.67
C LYS A 166 0.95 2.06 24.96
N THR A 167 0.38 3.05 24.30
CA THR A 167 -1.00 3.46 24.51
C THR A 167 -1.92 2.65 23.62
N THR A 168 -3.03 2.14 24.18
CA THR A 168 -4.04 1.44 23.39
C THR A 168 -4.79 2.43 22.48
N MET A 169 -4.78 2.14 21.17
CA MET A 169 -5.58 2.82 20.16
C MET A 169 -6.78 1.95 19.80
N GLN A 170 -7.98 2.37 20.18
CA GLN A 170 -9.24 1.67 19.88
C GLN A 170 -10.44 2.62 19.99
N GLY A 171 -11.53 2.32 19.28
CA GLY A 171 -12.80 3.04 19.42
C GLY A 171 -12.80 4.41 18.75
N GLU A 172 -13.91 5.14 18.91
CA GLU A 172 -14.15 6.44 18.27
C GLU A 172 -13.04 7.48 18.53
N LYS A 173 -12.49 7.47 19.75
CA LYS A 173 -11.48 8.45 20.16
C LYS A 173 -10.07 8.08 19.71
N GLY A 174 -9.77 6.79 19.50
CA GLY A 174 -8.40 6.31 19.35
C GLY A 174 -7.54 6.61 20.59
N ALA A 175 -6.24 6.86 20.38
CA ALA A 175 -5.31 7.31 21.40
C ALA A 175 -5.17 8.84 21.34
N VAL A 176 -5.29 9.52 22.49
CA VAL A 176 -5.23 10.98 22.60
C VAL A 176 -4.24 11.39 23.67
N ALA A 177 -3.35 12.33 23.36
CA ALA A 177 -2.40 12.89 24.31
C ALA A 177 -2.17 14.38 24.03
N THR A 178 -2.08 15.18 25.09
CA THR A 178 -1.65 16.58 25.00
C THR A 178 -0.24 16.68 25.54
N VAL A 179 0.67 17.23 24.75
CA VAL A 179 2.09 17.34 25.09
C VAL A 179 2.57 18.78 25.02
N ASP A 180 3.53 19.10 25.87
CA ASP A 180 4.29 20.34 25.78
C ASP A 180 5.44 20.16 24.79
N LEU A 181 5.51 21.07 23.82
CA LEU A 181 6.53 21.11 22.78
C LEU A 181 7.72 21.98 23.20
N PRO A 182 8.90 21.81 22.59
CA PRO A 182 10.07 22.63 22.87
C PRO A 182 9.78 24.12 22.59
N LEU A 183 10.33 25.02 23.40
CA LEU A 183 10.16 26.47 23.18
C LEU A 183 10.93 26.97 21.95
N ASP A 184 11.98 26.24 21.59
CA ASP A 184 12.91 26.43 20.48
C ASP A 184 12.50 25.65 19.22
N LEU A 185 11.22 25.36 19.04
CA LEU A 185 10.69 24.63 17.86
C LEU A 185 11.19 25.19 16.52
N TRP A 186 11.35 26.51 16.42
CA TRP A 186 11.77 27.21 15.21
C TRP A 186 13.27 27.08 14.91
N ASP A 187 14.07 26.58 15.85
CA ASP A 187 15.50 26.32 15.63
C ASP A 187 15.72 24.99 14.89
N PHE A 188 14.71 24.12 14.85
CA PHE A 188 14.75 22.85 14.14
C PHE A 188 14.30 23.02 12.69
N ASP A 189 14.92 22.25 11.79
CA ASP A 189 14.58 22.22 10.36
C ASP A 189 13.95 20.88 9.94
N THR A 190 13.94 19.91 10.86
CA THR A 190 13.52 18.54 10.63
C THR A 190 12.54 18.11 11.72
N LEU A 191 11.40 17.57 11.31
CA LEU A 191 10.43 16.90 12.18
C LEU A 191 10.12 15.52 11.61
N GLN A 192 10.38 14.49 12.41
CA GLN A 192 10.03 13.12 12.07
C GLN A 192 9.09 12.50 13.11
N LEU A 193 8.16 11.67 12.63
CA LEU A 193 7.26 10.87 13.44
C LEU A 193 7.83 9.47 13.58
N ASP A 194 8.26 9.11 14.78
CA ASP A 194 8.70 7.76 15.14
C ASP A 194 7.50 7.00 15.71
N LEU A 195 6.78 6.30 14.83
CA LEU A 195 5.60 5.51 15.20
C LEU A 195 5.95 4.02 15.20
N SER A 196 5.48 3.30 16.22
CA SER A 196 5.40 1.85 16.22
C SER A 196 3.99 1.39 16.59
N LEU A 197 3.58 0.29 15.96
CA LEU A 197 2.34 -0.41 16.28
C LEU A 197 2.67 -1.85 16.66
N SER A 198 2.18 -2.28 17.81
CA SER A 198 2.37 -3.63 18.34
C SER A 198 1.06 -4.24 18.77
N CYS A 199 1.04 -5.57 18.90
CA CYS A 199 -0.15 -6.25 19.38
C CYS A 199 -0.37 -6.03 20.89
N PRO A 200 -1.62 -6.12 21.38
CA PRO A 200 -1.94 -6.11 22.82
C PRO A 200 -1.16 -7.15 23.64
N SER A 201 -0.78 -8.27 23.03
CA SER A 201 0.06 -9.31 23.66
C SER A 201 1.32 -9.55 22.83
N ARG A 202 2.22 -10.43 23.32
CA ARG A 202 3.42 -10.84 22.58
C ARG A 202 3.16 -11.72 21.35
N ARG A 203 1.89 -12.05 21.06
CA ARG A 203 1.51 -12.91 19.93
C ARG A 203 0.70 -12.13 18.91
N ASP A 204 1.01 -12.35 17.64
CA ASP A 204 0.26 -11.87 16.48
C ASP A 204 -1.24 -12.18 16.56
N SER A 205 -1.63 -13.29 17.19
CA SER A 205 -3.04 -13.64 17.46
C SER A 205 -3.84 -12.58 18.24
N SER A 206 -3.18 -11.61 18.88
CA SER A 206 -3.84 -10.50 19.57
C SER A 206 -3.95 -9.22 18.75
N CYS A 207 -3.21 -9.09 17.64
CA CYS A 207 -3.34 -7.98 16.72
C CYS A 207 -4.68 -8.02 15.97
N ALA A 208 -5.09 -6.86 15.46
CA ALA A 208 -6.24 -6.76 14.58
C ALA A 208 -6.04 -7.62 13.32
N GLN A 209 -7.12 -8.25 12.87
CA GLN A 209 -7.09 -9.16 11.72
C GLN A 209 -6.82 -8.44 10.41
N TRP A 210 -7.33 -7.21 10.31
CA TRP A 210 -7.42 -6.45 9.08
C TRP A 210 -6.44 -5.28 9.09
N ASP A 211 -6.00 -4.95 7.90
CA ASP A 211 -5.34 -3.72 7.54
C ASP A 211 -6.31 -2.54 7.60
N HIS A 212 -5.94 -1.52 8.37
CA HIS A 212 -6.75 -0.32 8.52
C HIS A 212 -5.89 0.91 8.41
N THR A 213 -6.47 1.97 7.84
CA THR A 213 -5.84 3.29 7.84
C THR A 213 -5.70 3.78 9.29
N VAL A 214 -4.52 4.26 9.62
CA VAL A 214 -4.18 4.93 10.87
C VAL A 214 -3.75 6.36 10.54
N GLN A 215 -4.36 7.33 11.20
CA GLN A 215 -4.08 8.74 10.98
C GLN A 215 -3.75 9.43 12.30
N LEU A 216 -2.72 10.28 12.27
CA LEU A 216 -2.37 11.16 13.37
C LEU A 216 -2.88 12.57 13.06
N PHE A 217 -3.74 13.09 13.93
CA PHE A 217 -4.26 14.45 13.85
C PHE A 217 -3.65 15.33 14.93
N LEU A 218 -3.43 16.61 14.59
CA LEU A 218 -2.86 17.63 15.47
C LEU A 218 -3.87 18.74 15.75
N CYS A 219 -3.90 19.22 16.99
CA CYS A 219 -4.61 20.45 17.37
C CYS A 219 -3.82 21.21 18.44
N CYS A 220 -3.22 22.35 18.06
CA CYS A 220 -2.48 23.24 18.96
C CYS A 220 -3.34 24.40 19.49
N ASP A 221 -4.43 24.71 18.80
CA ASP A 221 -5.37 25.78 19.13
C ASP A 221 -6.75 25.34 18.62
N GLU A 222 -7.69 25.09 19.53
CA GLU A 222 -9.04 24.58 19.21
C GLU A 222 -9.85 25.57 18.37
N LEU A 223 -9.50 26.86 18.41
CA LEU A 223 -10.16 27.90 17.61
C LEU A 223 -9.52 28.04 16.22
N SER A 224 -8.39 27.38 15.97
CA SER A 224 -7.70 27.45 14.69
C SER A 224 -8.35 26.55 13.66
N SER A 225 -8.42 27.02 12.41
CA SER A 225 -8.81 26.20 11.25
C SER A 225 -7.83 25.05 10.97
N PHE A 226 -6.67 25.02 11.64
CA PHE A 226 -5.70 23.93 11.56
C PHE A 226 -5.93 22.84 12.62
N CYS A 227 -6.85 23.03 13.56
CA CYS A 227 -7.19 21.96 14.50
C CYS A 227 -7.75 20.75 13.75
N ASN A 228 -7.30 19.55 14.13
CA ASN A 228 -7.59 18.29 13.44
C ASN A 228 -6.99 18.19 12.02
N THR A 229 -5.87 18.89 11.76
CA THR A 229 -5.08 18.65 10.54
C THR A 229 -4.33 17.33 10.67
N GLU A 230 -4.32 16.52 9.61
CA GLU A 230 -3.51 15.30 9.55
C GLU A 230 -2.03 15.64 9.48
N LEU A 231 -1.25 15.03 10.39
CA LEU A 231 0.20 15.15 10.45
C LEU A 231 0.90 13.93 9.84
N GLY A 232 0.29 12.75 9.88
CA GLY A 232 0.86 11.53 9.29
C GLY A 232 -0.18 10.41 9.13
N ARG A 233 0.11 9.47 8.22
CA ARG A 233 -0.75 8.33 7.88
C ARG A 233 0.05 7.05 7.73
N TRP A 234 -0.52 5.94 8.16
CA TRP A 234 0.03 4.58 8.05
C TRP A 234 -1.11 3.60 7.77
N ILE A 235 -0.77 2.39 7.34
CA ILE A 235 -1.71 1.27 7.27
C ILE A 235 -1.23 0.18 8.24
N THR A 236 -2.14 -0.36 9.05
CA THR A 236 -1.80 -1.48 9.93
C THR A 236 -1.49 -2.74 9.15
N ALA A 237 -0.59 -3.57 9.68
CA ALA A 237 -0.36 -4.89 9.12
C ALA A 237 -1.55 -5.84 9.40
N PHE A 238 -1.74 -6.85 8.56
CA PHE A 238 -2.62 -7.97 8.80
C PHE A 238 -2.10 -8.83 9.96
N ARG A 239 -2.64 -8.60 11.16
CA ARG A 239 -2.43 -9.43 12.34
C ARG A 239 -0.94 -9.61 12.68
N ARG A 240 -0.12 -8.56 12.52
CA ARG A 240 1.33 -8.65 12.77
C ARG A 240 1.88 -7.46 13.56
N GLY A 241 2.62 -7.73 14.63
CA GLY A 241 2.95 -6.76 15.67
C GLY A 241 4.32 -6.05 15.59
N ILE A 242 5.02 -6.09 14.45
CA ILE A 242 6.44 -5.67 14.36
C ILE A 242 6.67 -4.31 13.66
N GLY A 243 5.62 -3.56 13.35
CA GLY A 243 5.71 -2.34 12.56
C GLY A 243 6.32 -1.15 13.32
N ARG A 244 7.35 -0.52 12.75
CA ARG A 244 7.91 0.77 13.21
C ARG A 244 8.45 1.56 12.03
N TRP A 245 8.12 2.84 11.98
CA TRP A 245 8.44 3.71 10.86
C TRP A 245 8.89 5.08 11.36
N LEU A 246 9.72 5.74 10.56
CA LEU A 246 10.21 7.09 10.80
C LEU A 246 9.81 7.97 9.62
N THR A 247 8.69 8.68 9.77
CA THR A 247 8.07 9.46 8.68
C THR A 247 8.51 10.92 8.76
N ASP A 248 9.08 11.47 7.68
CA ASP A 248 9.46 12.88 7.60
C ASP A 248 8.24 13.76 7.31
N VAL A 249 7.93 14.66 8.25
CA VAL A 249 6.84 15.62 8.17
C VAL A 249 7.35 17.04 8.43
N SER A 250 8.63 17.28 8.19
CA SER A 250 9.29 18.59 8.32
C SER A 250 8.54 19.75 7.66
N PRO A 251 7.93 19.60 6.46
CA PRO A 251 7.15 20.66 5.84
C PRO A 251 5.96 21.15 6.69
N LEU A 252 5.47 20.31 7.60
CA LEU A 252 4.32 20.58 8.47
C LEU A 252 4.71 21.19 9.83
N LEU A 253 6.00 21.46 10.07
CA LEU A 253 6.48 22.18 11.27
C LEU A 253 5.63 23.41 11.64
N PRO A 254 5.19 24.29 10.71
CA PRO A 254 4.41 25.46 11.05
C PRO A 254 3.03 25.18 11.65
N LEU A 255 2.52 23.95 11.57
CA LEU A 255 1.28 23.55 12.26
C LEU A 255 1.48 23.47 13.78
N LEU A 256 2.71 23.26 14.25
CA LEU A 256 3.09 23.20 15.66
C LEU A 256 3.33 24.64 16.18
N ASN A 257 2.29 25.48 16.12
CA ASN A 257 2.39 26.92 16.35
C ASN A 257 2.21 27.36 17.81
N ARG A 258 1.95 26.42 18.72
CA ARG A 258 1.88 26.65 20.18
C ARG A 258 2.83 25.70 20.89
N ASN A 259 3.16 26.05 22.13
CA ASN A 259 3.98 25.22 23.01
C ASN A 259 3.22 24.01 23.59
N ARG A 260 1.91 23.91 23.38
CA ARG A 260 1.09 22.81 23.87
C ARG A 260 0.12 22.38 22.79
N CYS A 261 0.17 21.11 22.41
CA CYS A 261 -0.67 20.58 21.34
C CYS A 261 -1.23 19.20 21.71
N THR A 262 -2.46 18.95 21.25
CA THR A 262 -3.15 17.68 21.39
C THR A 262 -2.99 16.86 20.11
N PHE A 263 -2.60 15.61 20.27
CA PHE A 263 -2.43 14.63 19.22
C PHE A 263 -3.48 13.54 19.37
N THR A 264 -4.12 13.17 18.27
CA THR A 264 -5.10 12.08 18.21
C THR A 264 -4.67 11.09 17.15
N LEU A 265 -4.26 9.89 17.57
CA LEU A 265 -3.96 8.77 16.68
C LEU A 265 -5.19 7.85 16.66
N LYS A 266 -5.79 7.64 15.49
CA LYS A 266 -6.99 6.82 15.37
C LYS A 266 -7.02 5.98 14.11
N THR A 267 -7.83 4.93 14.18
CA THR A 267 -8.21 4.06 13.08
C THR A 267 -9.73 3.89 13.09
N VAL A 268 -10.30 3.03 12.25
CA VAL A 268 -11.74 2.77 12.25
C VAL A 268 -12.22 2.31 13.64
N PRO A 269 -13.34 2.85 14.18
CA PRO A 269 -13.72 2.65 15.58
C PRO A 269 -13.95 1.20 16.00
N TRP A 270 -14.42 0.36 15.08
CA TRP A 270 -14.73 -1.05 15.31
C TRP A 270 -13.51 -1.98 15.17
N ALA A 271 -12.33 -1.43 14.82
CA ALA A 271 -11.11 -2.21 14.78
C ALA A 271 -10.78 -2.80 16.16
N MET A 272 -10.17 -3.98 16.12
CA MET A 272 -9.46 -4.51 17.29
C MET A 272 -8.33 -3.56 17.73
N PRO A 273 -7.93 -3.58 19.01
CA PRO A 273 -6.97 -2.64 19.54
C PRO A 273 -5.56 -2.86 18.99
N TRP A 274 -4.85 -1.76 18.77
CA TRP A 274 -3.40 -1.72 18.57
C TRP A 274 -2.72 -1.01 19.74
N ILE A 275 -1.49 -1.37 20.05
CA ILE A 275 -0.66 -0.68 21.04
C ILE A 275 0.30 0.23 20.31
N ALA A 276 0.06 1.54 20.39
CA ALA A 276 0.82 2.57 19.72
C ALA A 276 1.88 3.18 20.64
N SER A 277 3.09 3.37 20.10
CA SER A 277 4.08 4.27 20.69
C SER A 277 4.51 5.26 19.62
N LEU A 278 4.47 6.55 19.94
CA LEU A 278 4.75 7.65 19.02
C LEU A 278 5.63 8.68 19.70
N SER A 279 6.70 9.08 19.03
CA SER A 279 7.51 10.23 19.43
C SER A 279 7.70 11.21 18.29
N LEU A 280 7.68 12.50 18.62
CA LEU A 280 8.14 13.56 17.72
C LEU A 280 9.65 13.69 17.87
N ARG A 281 10.37 13.71 16.75
CA ARG A 281 11.82 13.86 16.71
C ARG A 281 12.18 15.13 15.97
N PHE A 282 12.72 16.10 16.69
CA PHE A 282 13.18 17.37 16.13
C PHE A 282 14.70 17.37 16.01
N SER A 283 15.22 17.71 14.84
CA SER A 283 16.67 17.78 14.61
C SER A 283 17.02 18.96 13.72
N ILE A 284 18.32 19.29 13.71
CA ILE A 284 18.93 20.23 12.77
C ILE A 284 19.72 19.38 11.78
N SER A 285 19.39 19.46 10.50
CA SER A 285 20.13 18.74 9.48
C SER A 285 21.51 19.37 9.28
N ASN A 286 22.55 18.53 9.14
CA ASN A 286 23.91 18.98 8.82
C ASN A 286 24.09 19.28 7.31
N GLN A 287 23.01 19.33 6.52
CA GLN A 287 23.11 19.57 5.09
C GLN A 287 23.19 21.08 4.85
N THR A 288 24.40 21.57 4.61
CA THR A 288 24.61 22.79 3.82
C THR A 288 24.08 22.51 2.42
N ASP A 289 23.14 23.33 1.93
CA ASP A 289 22.81 23.31 0.50
C ASP A 289 24.09 23.44 -0.32
N VAL A 290 24.14 22.79 -1.48
CA VAL A 290 25.30 22.68 -2.39
C VAL A 290 25.96 24.04 -2.71
N ASP A 291 25.23 25.14 -2.52
CA ASP A 291 25.64 26.52 -2.82
C ASP A 291 25.95 27.39 -1.58
N GLY A 292 26.06 26.82 -0.37
CA GLY A 292 26.38 27.59 0.85
C GLY A 292 25.30 28.60 1.28
N ALA A 293 24.11 28.53 0.68
CA ALA A 293 22.95 29.32 1.08
C ALA A 293 22.37 28.79 2.41
N ARG A 294 21.80 29.70 3.22
CA ARG A 294 21.00 29.30 4.39
C ARG A 294 19.84 28.41 3.91
N LYS A 295 19.72 27.22 4.52
CA LYS A 295 18.63 26.30 4.26
C LYS A 295 17.29 27.02 4.48
N LEU A 296 16.37 26.85 3.53
CA LEU A 296 15.04 27.43 3.64
C LEU A 296 14.22 26.68 4.68
N HIS A 297 13.51 27.40 5.53
CA HIS A 297 12.65 26.79 6.55
C HIS A 297 11.16 26.98 6.21
N PRO A 298 10.31 25.94 6.37
CA PRO A 298 8.89 26.10 6.20
C PRO A 298 8.37 27.04 7.28
N PHE A 299 7.59 28.06 6.88
CA PHE A 299 7.06 29.05 7.81
C PHE A 299 5.53 29.17 7.74
N ARG A 300 4.91 28.59 6.72
CA ARG A 300 3.46 28.62 6.54
C ARG A 300 2.97 27.38 5.80
N VAL A 301 1.84 26.86 6.27
CA VAL A 301 1.06 25.80 5.62
C VAL A 301 -0.28 26.40 5.17
N MET A 302 -0.73 26.05 3.97
CA MET A 302 -2.05 26.42 3.46
C MET A 302 -2.76 25.16 2.96
N PRO A 303 -3.93 24.78 3.53
CA PRO A 303 -4.71 23.66 3.04
C PRO A 303 -5.15 23.88 1.59
N LEU A 304 -5.18 22.81 0.81
CA LEU A 304 -5.67 22.81 -0.56
C LEU A 304 -6.95 21.97 -0.69
N PHE A 305 -6.82 20.74 -1.17
CA PHE A 305 -7.92 19.85 -1.49
C PHE A 305 -7.94 18.62 -0.57
N SER A 306 -9.13 18.07 -0.36
CA SER A 306 -9.35 16.80 0.33
C SER A 306 -9.87 15.73 -0.63
N GLY A 307 -9.84 14.48 -0.19
CA GLY A 307 -10.37 13.34 -0.94
C GLY A 307 -11.89 13.18 -0.81
N GLY A 308 -12.39 11.98 -1.13
CA GLY A 308 -13.76 11.51 -0.96
C GLY A 308 -14.16 10.49 -2.02
N THR A 309 -15.47 10.24 -2.18
CA THR A 309 -16.03 9.20 -3.05
C THR A 309 -15.60 9.34 -4.51
N PHE A 310 -14.95 8.32 -5.05
CA PHE A 310 -14.33 8.31 -6.38
C PHE A 310 -15.35 7.91 -7.46
N ASP A 311 -16.32 8.80 -7.72
CA ASP A 311 -17.43 8.61 -8.66
C ASP A 311 -17.51 9.73 -9.73
N LYS A 312 -18.55 9.71 -10.58
CA LYS A 312 -18.79 10.71 -11.65
C LYS A 312 -18.92 12.16 -11.22
N SER A 313 -18.96 12.41 -9.91
CA SER A 313 -18.97 13.74 -9.32
C SER A 313 -17.64 14.11 -8.65
N TYR A 314 -16.67 13.19 -8.58
CA TYR A 314 -15.38 13.36 -7.93
C TYR A 314 -14.66 14.63 -8.39
N ASN A 315 -14.56 14.87 -9.70
CA ASN A 315 -13.87 16.04 -10.22
C ASN A 315 -14.71 17.33 -10.19
N LYS A 316 -16.04 17.22 -10.09
CA LYS A 316 -16.97 18.38 -10.06
C LYS A 316 -16.91 19.19 -8.77
N ARG A 317 -16.31 18.65 -7.71
CA ARG A 317 -16.15 19.34 -6.41
C ARG A 317 -14.92 20.24 -6.35
N TYR A 318 -14.02 20.16 -7.32
CA TYR A 318 -12.78 20.91 -7.33
C TYR A 318 -12.85 22.06 -8.32
N TRP A 319 -12.63 23.27 -7.82
CA TRP A 319 -12.64 24.49 -8.61
C TRP A 319 -11.26 25.14 -8.56
N PRO A 320 -10.85 25.84 -9.64
CA PRO A 320 -9.63 26.63 -9.63
C PRO A 320 -9.59 27.58 -8.42
N THR A 321 -8.62 27.34 -7.54
CA THR A 321 -8.44 28.08 -6.29
C THR A 321 -7.28 29.04 -6.45
N LYS A 322 -7.50 30.31 -6.09
CA LYS A 322 -6.45 31.33 -6.12
C LYS A 322 -5.41 31.07 -5.03
N LEU A 323 -4.14 31.23 -5.39
CA LEU A 323 -2.99 31.00 -4.52
C LEU A 323 -2.37 32.33 -4.08
N PRO A 324 -2.69 32.85 -2.88
CA PRO A 324 -2.00 34.01 -2.35
C PRO A 324 -0.59 33.60 -1.91
N ILE A 325 0.43 33.98 -2.67
CA ILE A 325 1.83 33.69 -2.33
C ILE A 325 2.33 34.77 -1.37
N PRO A 326 2.75 34.43 -0.13
CA PRO A 326 3.34 35.41 0.77
C PRO A 326 4.64 35.99 0.19
N LYS A 327 4.83 37.32 0.28
CA LYS A 327 6.02 38.04 -0.23
C LYS A 327 7.37 37.47 0.21
N SER A 328 7.42 36.88 1.41
CA SER A 328 8.65 36.30 1.98
C SER A 328 8.96 34.90 1.46
N SER A 329 8.12 34.32 0.61
CA SER A 329 8.30 32.96 0.10
C SER A 329 9.41 32.93 -0.94
N LYS A 330 10.40 32.07 -0.72
CA LYS A 330 11.48 31.77 -1.66
C LYS A 330 11.31 30.42 -2.35
N LYS A 331 10.57 29.50 -1.72
CA LYS A 331 10.15 28.22 -2.28
C LYS A 331 8.70 27.93 -1.89
N VAL A 332 7.96 27.33 -2.80
CA VAL A 332 6.60 26.81 -2.59
C VAL A 332 6.59 25.34 -2.99
N GLU A 333 6.18 24.48 -2.06
CA GLU A 333 6.09 23.03 -2.27
C GLU A 333 4.64 22.58 -2.18
N LEU A 334 4.20 21.80 -3.16
CA LEU A 334 2.98 21.01 -3.07
C LEU A 334 3.27 19.78 -2.21
N TYR A 335 2.46 19.57 -1.18
CA TYR A 335 2.53 18.42 -0.28
C TYR A 335 1.18 17.70 -0.29
N ALA A 336 1.15 16.41 -0.60
CA ALA A 336 -0.09 15.62 -0.58
C ALA A 336 0.12 14.21 -0.04
N VAL A 337 -0.77 13.78 0.86
CA VAL A 337 -0.85 12.39 1.34
C VAL A 337 -2.12 11.81 0.74
N ILE A 338 -1.99 10.86 -0.19
CA ILE A 338 -3.10 10.33 -1.00
C ILE A 338 -3.08 8.81 -0.93
N THR A 339 -4.24 8.22 -0.67
CA THR A 339 -4.47 6.77 -0.70
C THR A 339 -5.86 6.47 -1.24
N GLY A 340 -5.98 5.51 -2.16
CA GLY A 340 -7.26 5.00 -2.63
C GLY A 340 -7.70 3.75 -1.85
N HIS A 341 -9.01 3.62 -1.66
CA HIS A 341 -9.63 2.59 -0.81
C HIS A 341 -10.97 2.13 -1.40
N GLY A 342 -11.41 0.93 -1.01
CA GLY A 342 -12.61 0.32 -1.55
C GLY A 342 -12.36 -0.30 -2.93
N SER A 343 -13.39 -0.90 -3.50
CA SER A 343 -13.31 -1.62 -4.76
C SER A 343 -14.69 -1.63 -5.41
N ASP A 344 -14.84 -0.90 -6.50
CA ASP A 344 -15.98 -1.03 -7.41
C ASP A 344 -15.75 -2.17 -8.41
N GLU A 345 -16.55 -2.23 -9.48
CA GLU A 345 -16.41 -3.25 -10.54
C GLU A 345 -15.09 -3.19 -11.33
N ASN A 346 -14.36 -2.08 -11.23
CA ASN A 346 -13.06 -1.91 -11.87
C ASN A 346 -11.90 -2.11 -10.86
N GLY A 347 -12.22 -2.48 -9.62
CA GLY A 347 -11.25 -2.54 -8.53
C GLY A 347 -10.85 -1.17 -7.99
N CYS A 348 -11.59 -0.10 -8.35
CA CYS A 348 -11.10 1.25 -8.13
C CYS A 348 -11.17 1.75 -6.69
N GLY A 349 -10.17 2.56 -6.37
CA GLY A 349 -9.79 2.90 -5.01
C GLY A 349 -8.55 2.11 -4.61
N GLU A 350 -8.71 0.85 -4.21
CA GLU A 350 -7.62 0.04 -3.66
C GLU A 350 -6.75 -0.61 -4.73
N PHE A 351 -7.32 -1.17 -5.80
CA PHE A 351 -6.61 -2.05 -6.72
C PHE A 351 -6.50 -1.54 -8.17
N CYS A 352 -7.31 -0.58 -8.59
CA CYS A 352 -7.14 0.05 -9.91
C CYS A 352 -6.05 1.13 -9.87
N VAL A 353 -5.42 1.37 -11.02
CA VAL A 353 -4.46 2.46 -11.17
C VAL A 353 -5.22 3.78 -11.26
N THR A 354 -5.03 4.64 -10.25
CA THR A 354 -5.55 6.01 -10.25
C THR A 354 -4.42 7.01 -10.49
N SER A 355 -4.73 8.11 -11.18
CA SER A 355 -3.83 9.25 -11.32
C SER A 355 -4.42 10.50 -10.65
N HIS A 356 -3.55 11.30 -10.06
CA HIS A 356 -3.88 12.47 -9.25
C HIS A 356 -3.13 13.67 -9.80
N HIS A 357 -3.85 14.70 -10.22
CA HIS A 357 -3.31 15.82 -10.98
C HIS A 357 -3.51 17.13 -10.24
N PHE A 358 -2.46 17.93 -10.13
CA PHE A 358 -2.48 19.30 -9.62
C PHE A 358 -1.99 20.23 -10.73
N LEU A 359 -2.94 20.93 -11.35
CA LEU A 359 -2.71 21.81 -12.47
C LEU A 359 -2.52 23.26 -11.97
N ILE A 360 -1.30 23.77 -12.11
CA ILE A 360 -0.92 25.14 -11.72
C ILE A 360 -1.05 26.06 -12.92
N ASN A 361 -1.76 27.17 -12.73
CA ASN A 361 -1.94 28.23 -13.74
C ASN A 361 -2.46 27.72 -15.10
N SER A 362 -3.24 26.63 -15.08
CA SER A 362 -3.77 25.96 -16.27
C SER A 362 -2.71 25.45 -17.27
N ILE A 363 -1.43 25.40 -16.88
CA ILE A 363 -0.30 25.08 -17.77
C ILE A 363 0.54 23.92 -17.21
N TYR A 364 0.86 23.94 -15.91
CA TYR A 364 1.80 22.99 -15.33
C TYR A 364 1.05 21.86 -14.61
N ASN A 365 1.01 20.67 -15.22
CA ASN A 365 0.35 19.51 -14.64
C ASN A 365 1.34 18.67 -13.80
N ASN A 366 1.17 18.67 -12.47
CA ASN A 366 1.92 17.83 -11.56
C ASN A 366 1.10 16.56 -11.29
N THR A 367 1.64 15.38 -11.65
CA THR A 367 0.89 14.13 -11.61
C THR A 367 1.53 13.11 -10.68
N LEU A 368 0.70 12.43 -9.87
CA LEU A 368 1.04 11.24 -9.11
C LEU A 368 0.16 10.08 -9.59
N THR A 369 0.77 8.99 -10.03
CA THR A 369 0.05 7.78 -10.47
C THR A 369 0.43 6.59 -9.61
N PHE A 370 -0.55 5.74 -9.27
CA PHE A 370 -0.34 4.53 -8.47
C PHE A 370 -0.16 3.29 -9.34
N ASP A 371 0.90 3.27 -10.15
CA ASP A 371 1.16 2.23 -11.17
C ASP A 371 1.28 0.81 -10.61
N SER A 372 1.58 0.66 -9.32
CA SER A 372 1.66 -0.66 -8.67
C SER A 372 0.31 -1.23 -8.26
N ALA A 373 -0.78 -0.44 -8.25
CA ALA A 373 -2.09 -0.90 -7.81
C ALA A 373 -2.54 -2.13 -8.61
N GLY A 374 -3.07 -3.15 -7.91
CA GLY A 374 -3.57 -4.39 -8.51
C GLY A 374 -2.47 -5.39 -8.93
N THR A 375 -1.20 -5.00 -8.89
CA THR A 375 -0.09 -5.92 -9.23
C THR A 375 0.07 -7.01 -8.16
N ALA A 376 0.44 -8.23 -8.56
CA ALA A 376 0.53 -9.37 -7.64
C ALA A 376 1.61 -9.22 -6.54
N LEU A 377 2.61 -8.36 -6.74
CA LEU A 377 3.78 -8.23 -5.87
C LEU A 377 4.11 -6.79 -5.47
N GLY A 378 3.25 -5.81 -5.79
CA GLY A 378 3.57 -4.39 -5.62
C GLY A 378 4.05 -4.02 -4.22
N CYS A 379 3.43 -4.56 -3.17
CA CYS A 379 3.83 -4.28 -1.79
C CYS A 379 5.02 -5.11 -1.30
N THR A 380 5.24 -6.29 -1.86
CA THR A 380 6.48 -7.04 -1.58
C THR A 380 7.73 -6.27 -2.02
N MET A 381 7.62 -5.48 -3.10
CA MET A 381 8.73 -4.66 -3.60
C MET A 381 9.06 -3.47 -2.69
N ARG A 382 8.16 -3.13 -1.76
CA ARG A 382 8.31 -2.08 -0.74
C ARG A 382 8.81 -2.60 0.61
N VAL A 383 9.11 -3.90 0.75
CA VAL A 383 9.59 -4.48 2.01
C VAL A 383 10.90 -3.83 2.47
N LYS A 384 11.82 -3.57 1.54
CA LYS A 384 13.06 -2.82 1.81
C LYS A 384 12.82 -1.37 2.29
N ASP A 385 11.64 -0.81 2.02
CA ASP A 385 11.27 0.57 2.36
C ASP A 385 10.50 0.67 3.67
N GLY A 386 10.07 -0.44 4.26
CA GLY A 386 9.28 -0.42 5.50
C GLY A 386 7.92 -1.12 5.43
N ALA A 387 7.57 -1.83 4.35
CA ALA A 387 6.41 -2.72 4.35
C ALA A 387 6.68 -4.01 5.13
N VAL A 388 5.86 -4.29 6.14
CA VAL A 388 6.03 -5.47 7.00
C VAL A 388 5.76 -6.74 6.16
N PRO A 389 6.72 -7.68 6.07
CA PRO A 389 6.50 -8.91 5.32
C PRO A 389 5.77 -9.97 6.14
N ASN A 390 5.32 -11.01 5.43
CA ASN A 390 4.80 -12.27 5.98
C ASN A 390 3.65 -12.04 6.98
N GLU A 391 2.73 -11.16 6.61
CA GLU A 391 1.51 -10.89 7.36
C GLU A 391 0.46 -11.98 7.10
N HIS A 392 -0.65 -11.96 7.86
CA HIS A 392 -1.69 -12.98 7.78
C HIS A 392 -2.74 -12.77 6.66
N GLY A 393 -2.64 -11.68 5.89
CA GLY A 393 -3.59 -11.32 4.83
C GLY A 393 -2.93 -11.13 3.48
N THR A 394 -3.57 -10.41 2.57
CA THR A 394 -3.16 -10.25 1.17
C THR A 394 -2.03 -9.23 0.96
N TRP A 395 -1.08 -9.18 1.90
CA TRP A 395 -0.04 -8.14 2.01
C TRP A 395 0.90 -8.01 0.80
N LEU A 396 0.91 -9.00 -0.10
CA LEU A 396 1.78 -9.04 -1.27
C LEU A 396 1.38 -8.01 -2.35
N TYR A 397 0.08 -7.79 -2.54
CA TYR A 397 -0.48 -7.09 -3.69
C TYR A 397 -0.15 -5.60 -3.68
N GLY A 398 -0.03 -4.96 -4.83
CA GLY A 398 0.11 -3.50 -4.87
C GLY A 398 -1.24 -2.80 -4.72
N ARG A 399 -1.27 -1.67 -4.00
CA ARG A 399 -2.50 -0.90 -3.73
C ARG A 399 -2.36 0.54 -4.18
N GLY A 400 -3.48 1.27 -4.18
CA GLY A 400 -3.62 2.68 -4.53
C GLY A 400 -2.87 3.63 -3.59
N GLY A 401 -1.54 3.64 -3.66
CA GLY A 401 -0.67 4.58 -2.94
C GLY A 401 -0.22 4.14 -1.54
N TRP A 402 -0.48 2.90 -1.15
CA TRP A 402 -0.13 2.38 0.17
C TRP A 402 0.21 0.88 0.15
N CYS A 403 0.73 0.39 1.27
CA CYS A 403 0.94 -1.03 1.55
C CYS A 403 0.61 -1.31 3.01
N ASP A 404 0.17 -2.53 3.29
CA ASP A 404 -0.04 -3.00 4.65
C ASP A 404 1.27 -2.91 5.45
N GLY A 405 1.16 -2.54 6.72
CA GLY A 405 2.31 -2.40 7.59
C GLY A 405 3.37 -1.41 7.07
N LEU A 406 2.95 -0.32 6.40
CA LEU A 406 3.85 0.72 5.89
C LEU A 406 3.30 2.13 6.20
N GLN A 407 4.20 3.11 6.32
CA GLN A 407 3.82 4.53 6.33
C GLN A 407 3.40 5.02 4.94
N VAL A 408 2.45 5.94 4.90
CA VAL A 408 2.13 6.65 3.64
C VAL A 408 3.02 7.88 3.58
N ASP A 409 4.05 7.81 2.74
CA ASP A 409 4.95 8.95 2.52
C ASP A 409 4.22 10.06 1.75
N PRO A 410 4.40 11.34 2.14
CA PRO A 410 3.81 12.44 1.40
C PRO A 410 4.47 12.61 0.02
N TRP A 411 3.66 12.80 -1.01
CA TRP A 411 4.11 13.25 -2.31
C TRP A 411 4.43 14.75 -2.26
N ARG A 412 5.65 15.10 -2.65
CA ARG A 412 6.20 16.44 -2.51
C ARG A 412 6.77 16.93 -3.83
N VAL A 413 6.33 18.10 -4.28
CA VAL A 413 6.78 18.70 -5.54
C VAL A 413 7.10 20.18 -5.34
N ASP A 414 8.30 20.60 -5.73
CA ASP A 414 8.64 22.02 -5.79
C ASP A 414 7.96 22.67 -6.99
N ILE A 415 7.02 23.56 -6.73
CA ILE A 415 6.25 24.28 -7.76
C ILE A 415 6.69 25.73 -7.91
N THR A 416 7.79 26.15 -7.28
CA THR A 416 8.24 27.55 -7.24
C THR A 416 8.37 28.17 -8.63
N LYS A 417 8.93 27.41 -9.59
CA LYS A 417 9.12 27.86 -10.97
C LYS A 417 7.84 27.87 -11.82
N GLN A 418 6.74 27.36 -11.27
CA GLN A 418 5.43 27.28 -11.93
C GLN A 418 4.51 28.46 -11.53
N LEU A 419 4.97 29.30 -10.59
CA LEU A 419 4.22 30.38 -9.98
C LEU A 419 4.77 31.74 -10.40
N ASP A 420 3.88 32.72 -10.59
CA ASP A 420 4.25 34.13 -10.64
C ASP A 420 4.50 34.65 -9.21
N LEU A 421 5.76 34.95 -8.89
CA LEU A 421 6.15 35.52 -7.59
C LEU A 421 6.16 37.06 -7.59
N SER A 422 5.92 37.70 -8.73
CA SER A 422 5.98 39.17 -8.91
C SER A 422 4.74 39.92 -8.40
N GLU A 423 3.70 39.19 -7.96
CA GLU A 423 2.39 39.69 -7.54
C GLU A 423 1.55 40.32 -8.66
N SER A 424 2.01 40.27 -9.91
CA SER A 424 1.31 40.90 -11.04
C SER A 424 0.08 40.10 -11.49
N GLU A 425 0.13 38.77 -11.37
CA GLU A 425 -0.99 37.88 -11.68
C GLU A 425 -1.37 36.99 -10.49
N SER A 426 -2.66 36.60 -10.43
CA SER A 426 -3.13 35.65 -9.42
C SER A 426 -2.84 34.23 -9.87
N ASN A 427 -1.90 33.57 -9.19
CA ASN A 427 -1.69 32.14 -9.37
C ASN A 427 -2.98 31.35 -9.04
N THR A 428 -3.17 30.21 -9.72
CA THR A 428 -4.29 29.29 -9.50
C THR A 428 -3.82 27.84 -9.45
N VAL A 429 -4.55 27.02 -8.70
CA VAL A 429 -4.41 25.55 -8.72
C VAL A 429 -5.78 24.91 -8.83
N VAL A 430 -5.86 23.82 -9.58
CA VAL A 430 -7.01 22.90 -9.53
C VAL A 430 -6.50 21.47 -9.41
N TYR A 431 -7.26 20.65 -8.69
CA TYR A 431 -7.00 19.22 -8.54
C TYR A 431 -8.06 18.40 -9.28
N PHE A 432 -7.66 17.29 -9.88
CA PHE A 432 -8.58 16.26 -10.38
C PHE A 432 -7.91 14.88 -10.28
N GLY A 433 -8.73 13.83 -10.12
CA GLY A 433 -8.26 12.45 -10.13
C GLY A 433 -8.95 11.67 -11.24
N LEU A 434 -8.21 10.78 -11.89
CA LEU A 434 -8.68 10.03 -13.05
C LEU A 434 -8.51 8.53 -12.83
N PHE A 435 -9.39 7.78 -13.49
CA PHE A 435 -9.25 6.35 -13.74
C PHE A 435 -9.20 6.17 -15.26
N ASP A 436 -8.21 5.44 -15.77
CA ASP A 436 -7.98 5.26 -17.21
C ASP A 436 -7.98 6.56 -18.04
N GLY A 437 -7.45 7.63 -17.43
CA GLY A 437 -7.35 8.95 -18.08
C GLY A 437 -8.67 9.71 -18.21
N VAL A 438 -9.76 9.22 -17.61
CA VAL A 438 -11.08 9.88 -17.62
C VAL A 438 -11.62 10.06 -16.20
N ASP A 439 -12.69 10.86 -16.09
CA ASP A 439 -13.43 10.99 -14.84
C ASP A 439 -13.95 9.59 -14.41
N PRO A 440 -13.81 9.21 -13.13
CA PRO A 440 -14.33 7.92 -12.67
C PRO A 440 -15.85 7.89 -12.79
N ASP A 441 -16.43 6.82 -13.32
CA ASP A 441 -17.89 6.64 -13.45
C ASP A 441 -18.28 5.17 -13.21
N PRO A 442 -18.15 4.67 -11.96
CA PRO A 442 -18.48 3.29 -11.66
C PRO A 442 -20.00 3.04 -11.63
N ALA A 443 -20.39 1.85 -12.05
CA ALA A 443 -21.75 1.34 -12.01
C ALA A 443 -22.12 0.73 -10.65
N GLN A 444 -21.14 0.21 -9.89
CA GLN A 444 -21.33 -0.33 -8.54
C GLN A 444 -20.95 0.69 -7.47
N GLN A 445 -20.89 0.24 -6.21
CA GLN A 445 -20.52 1.10 -5.09
C GLN A 445 -19.08 1.61 -5.29
N PRO A 446 -18.88 2.94 -5.43
CA PRO A 446 -17.58 3.50 -5.74
C PRO A 446 -16.58 3.28 -4.59
N GLY A 447 -15.31 3.16 -4.96
CA GLY A 447 -14.20 3.40 -4.05
C GLY A 447 -14.14 4.85 -3.57
N TYR A 448 -13.13 5.17 -2.78
CA TYR A 448 -12.91 6.51 -2.26
C TYR A 448 -11.44 6.82 -2.08
N ILE A 449 -11.10 8.10 -2.21
CA ILE A 449 -9.74 8.59 -1.98
C ILE A 449 -9.71 9.27 -0.61
N ILE A 450 -8.77 8.89 0.25
CA ILE A 450 -8.43 9.68 1.43
C ILE A 450 -7.26 10.58 1.04
N MET A 451 -7.44 11.90 1.08
CA MET A 451 -6.40 12.86 0.74
C MET A 451 -6.35 14.03 1.73
N SER A 452 -5.13 14.40 2.11
CA SER A 452 -4.80 15.70 2.69
C SER A 452 -3.73 16.36 1.85
N SER A 453 -3.97 17.59 1.41
CA SER A 453 -3.01 18.34 0.58
C SER A 453 -2.85 19.78 1.04
N PHE A 454 -1.64 20.30 0.86
CA PHE A 454 -1.22 21.61 1.32
C PHE A 454 -0.25 22.25 0.33
N LEU A 455 -0.19 23.59 0.36
CA LEU A 455 1.00 24.33 -0.06
C LEU A 455 1.84 24.70 1.16
N ILE A 456 3.13 24.44 1.04
CA ILE A 456 4.12 24.75 2.06
C ILE A 456 5.02 25.86 1.54
N PHE A 457 5.12 26.95 2.30
CA PHE A 457 5.91 28.11 1.95
C PHE A 457 7.19 28.14 2.79
N TYR A 458 8.32 28.37 2.13
CA TYR A 458 9.64 28.43 2.75
C TYR A 458 10.29 29.80 2.54
N LYS A 459 11.09 30.27 3.50
CA LYS A 459 11.75 31.59 3.46
C LYS A 459 13.22 31.54 3.89
#